data_AF-Q7NWB6-F1
#
_entry.id   AF-Q7NWB6-F1
#
_cell.length_a   1.000
_cell.length_b   1.000
_cell.length_c   1.000
_cell.angle_alpha   90.00
_cell.angle_beta   90.00
_cell.angle_gamma   90.00
#
_symmetry.space_group_name_H-M   'P 1'
#
loop_
_entity.id
_entity.type
_entity.pdbx_description
1 polymer ?
#
loop_
_entity_poly.entity_id
_entity_poly.type
_entity_poly.pdbx_seq_one_letter_code
_entity_poly.pdbx_strand_id
1 'polypeptide(L)'
;MLPASLQELDAIRDQCRAMVNGRAALSAGASALPAPGVDIAADVAILLQLIPAINQRFGVAPEQIAGYDAARKQMLYQLIRRAGGALLGLEVTRTLLAAVARRAAGRWAGKQALKLVPVLGWAANAAIGFAAMRYVGNSHIDDCYAVCRRMLEQGGRE
;
A
#
# COMPACT_ATOMS: atom_id res chain seq x y z
N MET A 1 -1.15 4.18 17.76
CA MET A 1 -0.60 3.20 18.71
C MET A 1 -0.54 1.86 18.03
N LEU A 2 0.41 1.00 18.39
CA LEU A 2 0.47 -0.37 17.87
C LEU A 2 -0.71 -1.19 18.40
N PRO A 3 -1.19 -2.20 17.66
CA PRO A 3 -2.20 -3.12 18.16
C PRO A 3 -1.71 -3.82 19.43
N ALA A 4 -2.61 -4.03 20.39
CA ALA A 4 -2.34 -4.64 21.69
C ALA A 4 -2.56 -6.16 21.70
N SER A 5 -3.23 -6.72 20.69
CA SER A 5 -3.50 -8.15 20.58
C SER A 5 -3.55 -8.64 19.13
N LEU A 6 -3.43 -9.95 18.93
CA LEU A 6 -3.62 -10.56 17.61
C LEU A 6 -5.03 -10.34 17.06
N GLN A 7 -6.05 -10.38 17.92
CA GLN A 7 -7.43 -10.12 17.52
C GLN A 7 -7.62 -8.68 17.01
N GLU A 8 -7.03 -7.70 17.70
CA GLU A 8 -7.06 -6.31 17.24
C GLU A 8 -6.28 -6.14 15.93
N LEU A 9 -5.13 -6.80 15.79
CA LEU A 9 -4.33 -6.78 14.58
C LEU A 9 -5.09 -7.39 13.38
N ASP A 10 -5.80 -8.49 13.57
CA ASP A 10 -6.66 -9.10 12.56
C ASP A 10 -7.82 -8.17 12.15
N ALA A 11 -8.46 -7.52 13.12
CA ALA A 11 -9.53 -6.55 12.84
C ALA A 11 -9.00 -5.35 12.03
N ILE A 12 -7.80 -4.84 12.35
CA ILE A 12 -7.14 -3.78 11.59
C ILE A 12 -6.87 -4.23 10.15
N ARG A 13 -6.33 -5.43 9.95
CA ARG A 13 -6.10 -6.01 8.61
C ARG A 13 -7.39 -5.99 7.79
N ASP A 14 -8.49 -6.46 8.35
CA ASP A 14 -9.74 -6.60 7.62
C ASP A 14 -10.37 -5.24 7.30
N GLN A 15 -10.29 -4.27 8.22
CA GLN A 15 -10.65 -2.88 7.96
C GLN A 15 -9.83 -2.26 6.83
N CYS A 16 -8.51 -2.49 6.83
CA CYS A 16 -7.64 -2.00 5.77
C CYS A 16 -7.96 -2.68 4.42
N ARG A 17 -8.28 -3.97 4.39
CA ARG A 17 -8.68 -4.68 3.16
C ARG A 17 -9.97 -4.12 2.58
N ALA A 18 -10.97 -3.83 3.43
CA ALA A 18 -12.20 -3.15 3.01
C ALA A 18 -11.90 -1.74 2.44
N MET A 19 -11.02 -1.00 3.10
CA MET A 19 -10.57 0.32 2.65
C MET A 19 -9.86 0.29 1.29
N VAL A 20 -9.00 -0.72 1.06
CA VAL A 20 -8.33 -0.97 -0.22
C VAL A 20 -9.36 -1.28 -1.31
N ASN A 21 -10.36 -2.12 -1.03
CA ASN A 21 -11.39 -2.45 -2.01
C ASN A 21 -12.19 -1.23 -2.46
N GLY A 22 -12.56 -0.35 -1.53
CA GLY A 22 -13.24 0.90 -1.86
C GLY A 22 -12.40 1.81 -2.76
N ARG A 23 -11.11 1.98 -2.43
CA ARG A 23 -10.18 2.80 -3.24
C ARG A 23 -9.82 2.16 -4.59
N ALA A 24 -9.78 0.84 -4.67
CA ALA A 24 -9.62 0.11 -5.92
C ALA A 24 -10.81 0.33 -6.85
N ALA A 25 -12.04 0.38 -6.33
CA ALA A 25 -13.22 0.72 -7.12
C ALA A 25 -13.14 2.17 -7.66
N LEU A 26 -12.65 3.11 -6.86
CA LEU A 26 -12.41 4.50 -7.32
C LEU A 26 -11.35 4.56 -8.44
N SER A 27 -10.25 3.83 -8.29
CA SER A 27 -9.19 3.71 -9.31
C SER A 27 -9.73 3.14 -10.62
N ALA A 28 -10.50 2.04 -10.55
CA ALA A 28 -11.17 1.45 -11.70
C ALA A 28 -12.11 2.44 -12.42
N GLY A 29 -12.82 3.28 -11.66
CA GLY A 29 -13.65 4.35 -12.20
C GLY A 29 -12.83 5.44 -12.90
N ALA A 30 -11.66 5.81 -12.37
CA ALA A 30 -10.78 6.79 -13.00
C ALA A 30 -10.20 6.27 -14.33
N SER A 31 -9.96 4.96 -14.46
CA SER A 31 -9.53 4.32 -15.71
C SER A 31 -10.60 4.34 -16.83
N ALA A 32 -11.84 4.69 -16.52
CA ALA A 32 -12.90 4.88 -17.51
C ALA A 32 -12.92 6.30 -18.11
N LEU A 33 -12.10 7.23 -17.60
CA LEU A 33 -12.01 8.58 -18.13
C LEU A 33 -11.27 8.58 -19.49
N PRO A 34 -11.79 9.26 -20.53
CA PRO A 34 -11.21 9.22 -21.88
C PRO A 34 -9.93 10.08 -22.04
N ALA A 35 -9.35 10.58 -20.95
CA ALA A 35 -8.21 11.51 -20.97
C ALA A 35 -6.88 10.77 -20.71
N PRO A 36 -5.90 10.83 -21.64
CA PRO A 36 -4.63 10.14 -21.47
C PRO A 36 -3.85 10.67 -20.26
N GLY A 37 -3.44 9.77 -19.37
CA GLY A 37 -2.59 10.05 -18.20
C GLY A 37 -3.33 10.53 -16.95
N VAL A 38 -4.64 10.82 -17.04
CA VAL A 38 -5.47 11.21 -15.88
C VAL A 38 -5.69 10.02 -14.95
N ASP A 39 -5.88 8.84 -15.52
CA ASP A 39 -5.98 7.56 -14.82
C ASP A 39 -4.74 7.30 -13.94
N ILE A 40 -3.54 7.45 -14.50
CA ILE A 40 -2.28 7.25 -13.77
C ILE A 40 -2.13 8.27 -12.63
N ALA A 41 -2.44 9.53 -12.89
CA ALA A 41 -2.36 10.58 -11.86
C ALA A 41 -3.35 10.34 -10.71
N ALA A 42 -4.57 9.90 -11.03
CA ALA A 42 -5.58 9.52 -10.05
C ALA A 42 -5.13 8.32 -9.22
N ASP A 43 -4.58 7.27 -9.85
CA ASP A 43 -4.08 6.08 -9.16
C ASP A 43 -2.94 6.43 -8.19
N VAL A 44 -2.01 7.30 -8.60
CA VAL A 44 -0.94 7.79 -7.71
C VAL A 44 -1.52 8.60 -6.55
N ALA A 45 -2.49 9.49 -6.81
CA ALA A 45 -3.15 10.27 -5.76
C ALA A 45 -3.89 9.37 -4.75
N ILE A 46 -4.57 8.34 -5.24
CA ILE A 46 -5.25 7.35 -4.40
C ILE A 46 -4.24 6.62 -3.52
N LEU A 47 -3.11 6.17 -4.08
CA LEU A 47 -2.04 5.50 -3.32
C LEU A 47 -1.41 6.41 -2.25
N LEU A 48 -1.19 7.69 -2.56
CA LEU A 48 -0.68 8.68 -1.62
C LEU A 48 -1.57 8.90 -0.41
N GLN A 49 -2.86 8.60 -0.54
CA GLN A 49 -3.79 8.64 0.59
C GLN A 49 -3.97 7.26 1.24
N LEU A 50 -3.97 6.20 0.45
CA LEU A 50 -4.20 4.83 0.90
C LEU A 50 -3.08 4.33 1.81
N ILE A 51 -1.82 4.48 1.37
CA ILE A 51 -0.67 3.92 2.08
C ILE A 51 -0.49 4.60 3.44
N PRO A 52 -0.52 5.95 3.58
CA PRO A 52 -0.50 6.58 4.89
C PRO A 52 -1.68 6.20 5.78
N ALA A 53 -2.89 6.06 5.22
CA ALA A 53 -4.04 5.62 5.99
C ALA A 53 -3.87 4.19 6.53
N ILE A 54 -3.27 3.28 5.76
CA ILE A 54 -2.89 1.94 6.24
C ILE A 54 -1.85 2.07 7.36
N ASN A 55 -0.79 2.86 7.18
CA ASN A 55 0.26 3.05 8.19
C ASN A 55 -0.33 3.54 9.52
N GLN A 56 -1.25 4.52 9.46
CA GLN A 56 -1.90 5.07 10.65
C GLN A 56 -2.72 4.03 11.41
N ARG A 57 -3.43 3.15 10.69
CA ARG A 57 -4.26 2.08 11.28
C ARG A 57 -3.41 1.04 12.00
N PHE A 58 -2.26 0.68 11.44
CA PHE A 58 -1.32 -0.26 12.06
C PHE A 58 -0.43 0.36 13.13
N GLY A 59 -0.47 1.67 13.34
CA GLY A 59 0.41 2.34 14.30
C GLY A 59 1.86 2.48 13.80
N VAL A 60 2.07 2.45 12.49
CA VAL A 60 3.41 2.51 11.86
C VAL A 60 3.57 3.74 10.97
N ALA A 61 2.70 4.76 11.15
CA ALA A 61 2.89 6.05 10.50
C ALA A 61 4.10 6.78 11.09
N PRO A 62 4.88 7.53 10.28
CA PRO A 62 6.08 8.23 10.75
C PRO A 62 5.85 9.07 12.01
N GLU A 63 4.71 9.76 12.09
CA GLU A 63 4.33 10.62 13.22
C GLU A 63 4.03 9.79 14.48
N GLN A 64 3.47 8.59 14.33
CA GLN A 64 3.23 7.68 15.45
C GLN A 64 4.54 7.04 15.92
N ILE A 65 5.43 6.69 14.98
CA ILE A 65 6.75 6.15 15.29
C ILE A 65 7.58 7.19 16.04
N ALA A 66 7.49 8.47 15.67
CA ALA A 66 8.19 9.55 16.36
C ALA A 66 7.84 9.64 17.86
N GLY A 67 6.63 9.23 18.25
CA GLY A 67 6.19 9.18 19.64
C GLY A 67 6.64 7.95 20.45
N TYR A 68 7.26 6.95 19.81
CA TYR A 68 7.72 5.74 20.51
C TYR A 68 9.03 5.96 21.28
N ASP A 69 9.26 5.15 22.32
CA ASP A 69 10.55 5.11 23.01
C ASP A 69 11.66 4.59 22.07
N ALA A 70 12.92 4.78 22.48
CA ALA A 70 14.07 4.43 21.65
C ALA A 70 14.16 2.93 21.34
N ALA A 71 13.85 2.07 22.31
CA ALA A 71 13.94 0.61 22.16
C ALA A 71 12.91 0.10 21.14
N ARG A 72 11.66 0.54 21.27
CA ARG A 72 10.55 0.19 20.38
C ARG A 72 10.76 0.74 18.97
N LYS A 73 11.27 1.97 18.83
CA LYS A 73 11.67 2.53 17.52
C LYS A 73 12.72 1.66 16.85
N GLN A 74 13.79 1.34 17.56
CA GLN A 74 14.89 0.54 17.02
C GLN A 74 14.40 -0.84 16.57
N MET A 75 13.61 -1.50 17.40
CA MET A 75 13.00 -2.80 17.11
C MET A 75 12.11 -2.74 15.85
N LEU A 76 11.21 -1.76 15.78
CA LEU A 76 10.33 -1.56 14.63
C LEU A 76 11.14 -1.35 13.34
N TYR A 77 12.13 -0.46 13.34
CA TYR A 77 12.97 -0.23 12.16
C TYR A 77 13.78 -1.47 11.73
N GLN A 78 14.27 -2.27 12.69
CA GLN A 78 14.92 -3.53 12.37
C GLN A 78 13.96 -4.52 11.70
N LEU A 79 12.72 -4.62 12.18
CA LEU A 79 11.69 -5.48 11.61
C LEU A 79 11.28 -5.02 10.21
N ILE A 80 11.09 -3.71 10.01
CA ILE A 80 10.82 -3.11 8.69
C ILE A 80 11.94 -3.46 7.70
N ARG A 81 13.20 -3.27 8.08
CA ARG A 81 14.36 -3.57 7.23
C ARG A 81 14.44 -5.06 6.84
N ARG A 82 14.02 -5.95 7.75
CA ARG A 82 13.96 -7.41 7.49
C ARG A 82 12.74 -7.84 6.67
N ALA A 83 11.63 -7.11 6.77
CA ALA A 83 10.41 -7.40 6.01
C ALA A 83 10.56 -7.02 4.53
N GLY A 84 11.40 -6.02 4.21
CA GLY A 84 11.65 -5.62 2.82
C GLY A 84 10.51 -4.81 2.17
N GLY A 85 9.48 -4.45 2.94
CA GLY A 85 8.36 -3.63 2.48
C GLY A 85 8.81 -2.20 2.16
N ALA A 86 8.75 -1.81 0.89
CA ALA A 86 9.31 -0.55 0.37
C ALA A 86 8.59 0.73 0.86
N LEU A 87 7.47 0.59 1.56
CA LEU A 87 6.58 1.69 1.96
C LEU A 87 6.37 1.77 3.49
N LEU A 88 6.94 0.84 4.25
CA LEU A 88 6.78 0.78 5.70
C LEU A 88 7.62 1.84 6.41
N GLY A 89 6.99 2.62 7.30
CA GLY A 89 7.68 3.60 8.15
C GLY A 89 8.39 4.73 7.41
N LEU A 90 8.12 4.89 6.11
CA LEU A 90 8.63 5.96 5.26
C LEU A 90 7.55 7.03 5.07
N GLU A 91 7.98 8.27 4.94
CA GLU A 91 7.11 9.33 4.42
C GLU A 91 6.75 9.02 2.97
N VAL A 92 5.45 8.86 2.73
CA VAL A 92 4.95 8.50 1.40
C VAL A 92 4.68 9.80 0.64
N THR A 93 5.57 10.12 -0.30
CA THR A 93 5.49 11.33 -1.14
C THR A 93 5.21 11.00 -2.61
N ARG A 94 4.72 11.99 -3.37
CA ARG A 94 4.50 11.87 -4.83
C ARG A 94 5.76 11.37 -5.54
N THR A 95 6.91 11.93 -5.18
CA THR A 95 8.21 11.60 -5.75
C THR A 95 8.62 10.15 -5.45
N LEU A 96 8.39 9.69 -4.22
CA LEU A 96 8.70 8.32 -3.81
C LEU A 96 7.81 7.30 -4.53
N LEU A 97 6.50 7.53 -4.56
CA LEU A 97 5.57 6.67 -5.31
C LEU A 97 5.87 6.68 -6.81
N ALA A 98 6.22 7.83 -7.40
CA ALA A 98 6.65 7.92 -8.79
C ALA A 98 7.94 7.14 -9.05
N ALA A 99 8.91 7.16 -8.14
CA ALA A 99 10.14 6.39 -8.25
C ALA A 99 9.87 4.87 -8.19
N VAL A 100 9.00 4.42 -7.29
CA VAL A 100 8.56 3.02 -7.20
C VAL A 100 7.83 2.60 -8.49
N ALA A 101 6.89 3.43 -8.95
CA ALA A 101 6.15 3.18 -10.18
C ALA A 101 7.07 3.11 -11.40
N ARG A 102 8.04 4.01 -11.54
CA ARG A 102 9.02 4.01 -12.64
C ARG A 102 9.89 2.75 -12.62
N ARG A 103 10.33 2.30 -11.44
CA ARG A 103 11.10 1.06 -11.28
C ARG A 103 10.28 -0.17 -11.63
N ALA A 104 8.97 -0.16 -11.37
CA ALA A 104 8.06 -1.20 -11.80
C ALA A 104 7.84 -1.15 -13.32
N ALA A 105 7.53 0.03 -13.88
CA ALA A 105 7.30 0.23 -15.30
C ALA A 105 8.50 -0.20 -16.17
N GLY A 106 9.73 0.11 -15.77
CA GLY A 106 10.94 -0.34 -16.46
C GLY A 106 11.08 -1.88 -16.55
N ARG A 107 10.50 -2.63 -15.60
CA ARG A 107 10.43 -4.09 -15.65
C ARG A 107 9.31 -4.62 -16.56
N TRP A 108 8.27 -3.81 -16.81
CA TRP A 108 7.08 -4.20 -17.57
C TRP A 108 7.07 -3.70 -19.03
N ALA A 109 7.91 -2.72 -19.37
CA ALA A 109 7.99 -2.10 -20.70
C ALA A 109 8.31 -3.09 -21.83
N GLY A 110 8.89 -4.27 -21.53
CA GLY A 110 9.16 -5.31 -22.53
C GLY A 110 7.95 -6.14 -22.99
N LYS A 111 6.73 -5.95 -22.44
CA LYS A 111 5.60 -6.91 -22.64
C LYS A 111 4.31 -6.34 -23.25
N GLN A 112 4.24 -5.07 -23.69
CA GLN A 112 2.97 -4.48 -24.15
C GLN A 112 2.99 -4.10 -25.65
N ALA A 113 2.61 -5.04 -26.51
CA ALA A 113 2.31 -4.80 -27.93
C ALA A 113 0.92 -5.37 -28.34
N LEU A 114 -0.11 -5.23 -27.48
CA LEU A 114 -1.40 -5.93 -27.67
C LEU A 114 -2.68 -5.09 -27.49
N LYS A 115 -2.60 -3.74 -27.50
CA LYS A 115 -3.80 -2.88 -27.33
C LYS A 115 -4.28 -2.30 -28.66
N LEU A 116 -5.16 -3.01 -29.36
CA LEU A 116 -5.83 -2.52 -30.59
C LEU A 116 -7.33 -2.88 -30.66
N VAL A 117 -8.06 -2.86 -29.54
CA VAL A 117 -9.55 -2.82 -29.57
C VAL A 117 -10.12 -1.85 -28.51
N PRO A 118 -10.77 -0.74 -28.91
CA PRO A 118 -11.19 0.33 -28.00
C PRO A 118 -12.24 -0.03 -26.94
N VAL A 119 -13.21 -0.91 -27.25
CA VAL A 119 -14.38 -1.16 -26.37
C VAL A 119 -14.11 -2.26 -25.33
N LEU A 120 -13.45 -3.36 -25.73
CA LEU A 120 -12.93 -4.37 -24.79
C LEU A 120 -11.83 -3.80 -23.89
N GLY A 121 -11.11 -2.78 -24.37
CA GLY A 121 -9.99 -2.14 -23.68
C GLY A 121 -10.39 -1.41 -22.41
N TRP A 122 -11.57 -0.78 -22.33
CA TRP A 122 -11.95 0.01 -21.15
C TRP A 122 -12.36 -0.83 -19.96
N ALA A 123 -13.19 -1.86 -20.15
CA ALA A 123 -13.53 -2.80 -19.08
C ALA A 123 -12.29 -3.58 -18.61
N ALA A 124 -11.43 -4.00 -19.54
CA ALA A 124 -10.16 -4.64 -19.21
C ALA A 124 -9.21 -3.70 -18.43
N ASN A 125 -9.08 -2.43 -18.85
CA ASN A 125 -8.25 -1.45 -18.15
C ASN A 125 -8.79 -1.17 -16.73
N ALA A 126 -10.11 -1.02 -16.56
CA ALA A 126 -10.73 -0.84 -15.25
C ALA A 126 -10.47 -2.04 -14.32
N ALA A 127 -10.59 -3.27 -14.84
CA ALA A 127 -10.28 -4.49 -14.09
C ALA A 127 -8.79 -4.57 -13.73
N ILE A 128 -7.89 -4.17 -14.64
CA ILE A 128 -6.44 -4.12 -14.38
C ILE A 128 -6.12 -3.08 -13.30
N GLY A 129 -6.71 -1.87 -13.38
CA GLY A 129 -6.53 -0.82 -12.37
C GLY A 129 -7.01 -1.26 -11.00
N PHE A 130 -8.21 -1.86 -10.93
CA PHE A 130 -8.75 -2.46 -9.72
C PHE A 130 -7.81 -3.51 -9.12
N ALA A 131 -7.35 -4.45 -9.95
CA ALA A 131 -6.47 -5.54 -9.53
C ALA A 131 -5.10 -5.02 -9.07
N ALA A 132 -4.53 -4.05 -9.78
CA ALA A 132 -3.25 -3.43 -9.43
C ALA A 132 -3.36 -2.67 -8.09
N MET A 133 -4.41 -1.88 -7.89
CA MET A 133 -4.66 -1.16 -6.64
C MET A 133 -4.83 -2.14 -5.46
N ARG A 134 -5.60 -3.23 -5.66
CA ARG A 134 -5.74 -4.28 -4.65
C ARG A 134 -4.42 -4.99 -4.36
N TYR A 135 -3.63 -5.28 -5.39
CA TYR A 135 -2.35 -5.95 -5.22
C TYR A 135 -1.40 -5.09 -4.37
N VAL A 136 -1.22 -3.82 -4.73
CA VAL A 136 -0.34 -2.90 -4.00
C VAL A 136 -0.84 -2.67 -2.58
N GLY A 137 -2.13 -2.38 -2.40
CA GLY A 137 -2.72 -2.12 -1.09
C GLY A 137 -2.66 -3.34 -0.17
N ASN A 138 -3.02 -4.54 -0.65
CA ASN A 138 -3.00 -5.74 0.17
C ASN A 138 -1.57 -6.21 0.49
N SER A 139 -0.64 -6.10 -0.46
CA SER A 139 0.77 -6.39 -0.19
C SER A 139 1.31 -5.51 0.94
N HIS A 140 0.98 -4.21 0.93
CA HIS A 140 1.39 -3.29 2.00
C HIS A 140 0.71 -3.60 3.34
N ILE A 141 -0.56 -4.03 3.33
CA ILE A 141 -1.25 -4.50 4.53
C ILE A 141 -0.55 -5.72 5.13
N ASP A 142 -0.15 -6.68 4.29
CA ASP A 142 0.49 -7.90 4.74
C ASP A 142 1.89 -7.62 5.32
N ASP A 143 2.61 -6.66 4.74
CA ASP A 143 3.88 -6.14 5.26
C ASP A 143 3.70 -5.49 6.65
N CYS A 144 2.72 -4.60 6.79
CA CYS A 144 2.39 -3.97 8.08
C CYS A 144 1.99 -5.01 9.13
N TYR A 145 1.12 -5.96 8.75
CA TYR A 145 0.65 -7.03 9.61
C TYR A 145 1.81 -7.89 10.11
N ALA A 146 2.71 -8.30 9.22
CA ALA A 146 3.86 -9.13 9.57
C ALA A 146 4.79 -8.43 10.57
N VAL A 147 5.04 -7.12 10.40
CA VAL A 147 5.85 -6.33 11.33
C VAL A 147 5.17 -6.21 12.68
N CYS A 148 3.91 -5.77 12.73
CA CYS A 148 3.17 -5.59 13.99
C CYS A 148 2.99 -6.92 14.74
N ARG A 149 2.74 -8.02 14.03
CA ARG A 149 2.68 -9.36 14.62
C ARG A 149 3.99 -9.74 15.30
N ARG A 150 5.13 -9.51 14.65
CA ARG A 150 6.45 -9.78 15.25
C ARG A 150 6.72 -8.90 16.46
N MET A 151 6.23 -7.66 16.47
CA MET A 151 6.32 -6.80 17.66
C MET A 151 5.51 -7.34 18.83
N LEU A 152 4.29 -7.83 18.59
CA LEU A 152 3.47 -8.48 19.62
C LEU A 152 4.15 -9.74 20.18
N GLU A 153 4.69 -10.59 19.31
CA GLU A 153 5.37 -11.83 19.71
C GLU A 153 6.66 -11.59 20.51
N GLN A 154 7.34 -10.47 20.28
CA GLN A 154 8.58 -10.12 20.97
C GLN A 154 8.32 -9.29 22.25
N GLY A 155 7.29 -8.45 22.28
CA GLY A 155 6.89 -7.70 23.48
C GLY A 155 6.24 -8.57 24.56
N GLY A 156 5.73 -9.76 24.21
CA GLY A 156 5.26 -10.76 25.17
C GLY A 156 6.35 -11.72 25.70
N ARG A 157 7.63 -11.46 25.39
CA ARG A 157 8.79 -12.25 25.84
C ARG A 157 9.64 -11.53 26.90
N GLU A 158 9.19 -10.36 27.35
CA GLU A 158 9.73 -9.61 28.50
C GLU A 158 8.78 -9.76 29.70
#